data_AF-A0A353QFI2-F1
#
_entry.id   AF-A0A353QFI2-F1
#
_cell.length_a   1.000
_cell.length_b   1.000
_cell.length_c   1.000
_cell.angle_alpha   90.00
_cell.angle_beta   90.00
_cell.angle_gamma   90.00
#
_symmetry.space_group_name_H-M   'P 1'
#
loop_
_entity.id
_entity.type
_entity.pdbx_description
1 polymer ?
#
loop_
_entity_poly.entity_id
_entity_poly.type
_entity_poly.pdbx_seq_one_letter_code
_entity_poly.pdbx_strand_id
1 'polypeptide(L)'
;LETEKAVLKELGNPRVLANKYLDREDYLIGPQFYDKFLFVLKLAVIVSLFGVLVASIVDAVSNGVANPYAFAGTLLGELLSAVVGAVGAVTLLFVALERQLERQVNKDFFDKMNREWDPEDLPDIPQDQAEFSKTGIIVGLVFSFIFVMLINYFPHLSDITININGVKVSAPLFNMDVYLTYLPYLNLVLAVQIIVQVYKLIYGYWSWAAAIFNLAANILVVVVIFMLMGSTNLINQDAIALALQNIPADAARIVTQIPGGVKIALWIIIPAITIFDSAKAFYYANKSRKVF
;
A
#
# COMPACT_ATOMS: atom_id res chain seq x y z
N LEU A 1 -47.73 4.87 15.29
CA LEU A 1 -47.16 3.52 15.06
C LEU A 1 -47.80 2.79 13.88
N GLU A 2 -49.07 2.35 13.92
CA GLU A 2 -49.68 1.66 12.74
C GLU A 2 -49.83 2.55 11.51
N THR A 3 -50.27 3.80 11.70
CA THR A 3 -50.41 4.79 10.61
C THR A 3 -49.05 5.15 9.98
N GLU A 4 -47.99 5.22 10.78
CA GLU A 4 -46.64 5.50 10.30
C GLU A 4 -46.07 4.32 9.50
N LYS A 5 -46.26 3.08 9.98
CA LYS A 5 -45.85 1.88 9.24
C LYS A 5 -46.59 1.76 7.90
N ALA A 6 -47.87 2.09 7.86
CA ALA A 6 -48.67 2.07 6.63
C ALA A 6 -48.16 3.11 5.62
N VAL A 7 -47.91 4.35 6.06
CA VAL A 7 -47.35 5.42 5.20
C VAL A 7 -45.95 5.04 4.69
N LEU A 8 -45.10 4.45 5.55
CA LEU A 8 -43.78 3.97 5.14
C LEU A 8 -43.88 2.84 4.10
N LYS A 9 -44.85 1.92 4.24
CA LYS A 9 -45.10 0.83 3.29
C LYS A 9 -45.63 1.32 1.95
N GLU A 10 -46.43 2.39 1.96
CA GLU A 10 -46.93 3.05 0.76
C GLU A 10 -45.84 3.85 0.02
N LEU A 11 -44.91 4.48 0.75
CA LEU A 11 -43.70 5.08 0.20
C LEU A 11 -42.79 4.02 -0.44
N GLY A 12 -42.77 2.80 0.09
CA GLY A 12 -41.93 1.71 -0.39
C GLY A 12 -40.47 1.89 0.00
N ASN A 13 -39.59 1.01 -0.50
CA ASN A 13 -38.21 0.96 -0.04
C ASN A 13 -37.46 2.31 -0.21
N PRO A 14 -37.00 2.96 0.87
CA PRO A 14 -36.42 4.29 0.81
C PRO A 14 -35.14 4.35 -0.03
N ARG A 15 -34.41 3.23 -0.18
CA ARG A 15 -33.26 3.14 -1.10
C ARG A 15 -33.67 3.17 -2.57
N VAL A 16 -34.82 2.59 -2.92
CA VAL A 16 -35.38 2.62 -4.28
C VAL A 16 -35.85 4.04 -4.62
N LEU A 17 -36.54 4.69 -3.68
CA LEU A 17 -36.95 6.09 -3.82
C LEU A 17 -35.74 7.02 -3.95
N ALA A 18 -34.75 6.92 -3.06
CA ALA A 18 -33.54 7.74 -3.13
C ALA A 18 -32.77 7.53 -4.44
N ASN A 19 -32.70 6.30 -4.95
CA ASN A 19 -32.10 6.00 -6.26
C ASN A 19 -32.87 6.61 -7.45
N LYS A 20 -34.18 6.91 -7.31
CA LYS A 20 -34.95 7.62 -8.34
C LYS A 20 -34.75 9.14 -8.30
N TYR A 21 -34.31 9.69 -7.17
CA TYR A 21 -33.98 11.11 -7.00
C TYR A 21 -32.50 11.42 -7.19
N LEU A 22 -31.64 10.41 -7.11
CA LEU A 22 -30.26 10.48 -7.61
C LEU A 22 -30.31 10.39 -9.13
N ASP A 23 -30.32 11.53 -9.81
CA ASP A 23 -29.89 11.60 -11.21
C ASP A 23 -28.49 10.97 -11.25
N ARG A 24 -28.41 9.72 -11.72
CA ARG A 24 -27.13 9.05 -11.93
C ARG A 24 -26.49 9.69 -13.15
N GLU A 25 -25.83 10.81 -12.94
CA GLU A 25 -24.85 11.29 -13.90
C GLU A 25 -23.74 10.23 -14.02
N ASP A 26 -23.25 10.00 -15.24
CA ASP A 26 -22.18 9.04 -15.54
C ASP A 26 -20.83 9.52 -14.95
N TYR A 27 -20.67 9.42 -13.64
CA TYR A 27 -19.42 9.75 -12.96
C TYR A 27 -18.40 8.61 -13.10
N LEU A 28 -17.15 8.95 -13.42
CA LEU A 28 -16.05 7.98 -13.38
C LEU A 28 -15.70 7.56 -11.95
N ILE A 29 -15.81 8.51 -11.00
CA ILE A 29 -15.68 8.29 -9.56
C ILE A 29 -16.85 9.02 -8.89
N GLY A 30 -17.68 8.29 -8.14
CA GLY A 30 -18.89 8.82 -7.54
C GLY A 30 -18.61 9.84 -6.42
N PRO A 31 -19.52 10.79 -6.20
CA PRO A 31 -19.34 11.90 -5.26
C PRO A 31 -19.07 11.42 -3.83
N GLN A 32 -19.56 10.24 -3.45
CA GLN A 32 -19.35 9.61 -2.14
C GLN A 32 -17.87 9.24 -1.85
N PHE A 33 -17.06 8.97 -2.86
CA PHE A 33 -15.65 8.57 -2.71
C PHE A 33 -14.66 9.65 -3.14
N TYR A 34 -15.15 10.75 -3.72
CA TYR A 34 -14.33 11.78 -4.34
C TYR A 34 -13.34 12.44 -3.36
N ASP A 35 -13.75 12.73 -2.13
CA ASP A 35 -12.85 13.32 -1.11
C ASP A 35 -11.72 12.36 -0.73
N LYS A 36 -12.04 11.06 -0.59
CA LYS A 36 -11.06 10.02 -0.29
C LYS A 36 -10.10 9.82 -1.47
N PHE A 37 -10.63 9.87 -2.69
CA PHE A 37 -9.85 9.84 -3.93
C PHE A 37 -8.85 11.00 -3.97
N LEU A 38 -9.30 12.24 -3.78
CA LEU A 38 -8.43 13.40 -3.78
C LEU A 38 -7.35 13.32 -2.69
N PHE A 39 -7.69 12.81 -1.51
CA PHE A 39 -6.71 12.62 -0.44
C PHE A 39 -5.59 11.66 -0.85
N VAL A 40 -5.95 10.45 -1.32
CA VAL A 40 -4.97 9.43 -1.74
C VAL A 40 -4.17 9.91 -2.96
N LEU A 41 -4.83 10.58 -3.90
CA LEU A 41 -4.20 11.12 -5.11
C LEU A 41 -3.15 12.18 -4.75
N LYS A 42 -3.50 13.15 -3.91
CA LYS A 42 -2.56 14.20 -3.47
C LYS A 42 -1.36 13.57 -2.78
N LEU A 43 -1.59 12.61 -1.90
CA LEU A 43 -0.50 11.92 -1.21
C LEU A 43 0.43 11.20 -2.19
N ALA A 44 -0.14 10.42 -3.12
CA ALA A 44 0.62 9.69 -4.13
C ALA A 44 1.47 10.63 -5.00
N VAL A 45 0.88 11.72 -5.49
CA VAL A 45 1.59 12.71 -6.33
C VAL A 45 2.71 13.40 -5.56
N ILE A 46 2.45 13.85 -4.32
CA ILE A 46 3.47 14.52 -3.49
C ILE A 46 4.65 13.59 -3.22
N VAL A 47 4.40 12.35 -2.82
CA VAL A 47 5.48 11.40 -2.50
C VAL A 47 6.27 11.01 -3.75
N SER A 48 5.61 10.77 -4.88
CA SER A 48 6.29 10.43 -6.14
C SER A 48 7.15 11.59 -6.65
N LEU A 49 6.65 12.83 -6.62
CA LEU A 49 7.42 14.01 -7.02
C LEU A 49 8.62 14.23 -6.10
N PHE A 50 8.41 14.12 -4.79
CA PHE A 50 9.49 14.24 -3.81
C PHE A 50 10.56 13.15 -4.03
N GLY A 51 10.13 11.92 -4.33
CA GLY A 51 10.96 10.80 -4.77
C GLY A 51 11.93 11.16 -5.89
N VAL A 52 11.36 11.55 -7.02
CA VAL A 52 12.12 11.90 -8.21
C VAL A 52 13.07 13.08 -7.96
N LEU A 53 12.60 14.12 -7.27
CA LEU A 53 13.42 15.31 -6.98
C LEU A 53 14.64 14.97 -6.13
N VAL A 54 14.44 14.26 -5.02
CA VAL A 54 15.55 13.91 -4.13
C VAL A 54 16.53 12.96 -4.84
N ALA A 55 16.02 11.97 -5.59
CA ALA A 55 16.85 11.03 -6.32
C ALA A 55 17.71 11.74 -7.38
N SER A 56 17.10 12.65 -8.14
CA SER A 56 17.80 13.46 -9.15
C SER A 56 18.84 14.39 -8.54
N ILE A 57 18.57 14.99 -7.37
CA ILE A 57 19.54 15.82 -6.65
C ILE A 57 20.73 14.97 -6.17
N VAL A 58 20.44 13.80 -5.60
CA VAL A 58 21.50 12.88 -5.13
C VAL A 58 22.36 12.42 -6.31
N ASP A 59 21.76 12.08 -7.44
CA ASP A 59 22.48 11.71 -8.66
C ASP A 59 23.35 12.85 -9.18
N ALA A 60 22.79 14.06 -9.30
CA ALA A 60 23.51 15.25 -9.75
C ALA A 60 24.70 15.61 -8.84
N VAL A 61 24.55 15.45 -7.52
CA VAL A 61 25.63 15.71 -6.55
C VAL A 61 26.70 14.61 -6.60
N SER A 62 26.30 13.36 -6.79
CA SER A 62 27.21 12.20 -6.74
C SER A 62 28.00 12.02 -8.04
N ASN A 63 27.34 12.16 -9.19
CA ASN A 63 27.90 11.89 -10.51
C ASN A 63 28.27 13.16 -11.28
N GLY A 64 27.83 14.33 -10.80
CA GLY A 64 28.01 15.61 -11.49
C GLY A 64 27.05 15.78 -12.66
N VAL A 65 26.89 17.03 -13.13
CA VAL A 65 26.01 17.37 -14.25
C VAL A 65 26.86 17.71 -15.47
N ALA A 66 26.96 16.78 -16.41
CA ALA A 66 27.73 16.97 -17.64
C ALA A 66 27.08 17.99 -18.59
N ASN A 67 25.76 17.93 -18.77
CA ASN A 67 25.00 18.87 -19.59
C ASN A 67 23.73 19.31 -18.83
N PRO A 68 23.67 20.57 -18.37
CA PRO A 68 22.52 21.09 -17.63
C PRO A 68 21.19 21.03 -18.38
N TYR A 69 21.20 21.21 -19.71
CA TYR A 69 19.99 21.16 -20.52
C TYR A 69 19.46 19.73 -20.66
N ALA A 70 20.35 18.75 -20.84
CA ALA A 70 19.98 17.35 -20.90
C ALA A 70 19.41 16.87 -19.55
N PHE A 71 20.07 17.24 -18.44
CA PHE A 71 19.60 16.95 -17.09
C PHE A 71 18.22 17.57 -16.80
N ALA A 72 18.00 18.82 -17.19
CA ALA A 72 16.70 19.45 -17.05
C ALA A 72 15.62 18.71 -17.87
N GLY A 73 15.95 18.28 -19.09
CA GLY A 73 15.05 17.50 -19.93
C GLY A 73 14.68 16.14 -19.33
N THR A 74 15.66 15.40 -18.80
CA THR A 74 15.42 14.09 -18.16
C THR A 74 14.60 14.26 -16.88
N LEU A 75 14.97 15.22 -16.01
CA LEU A 75 14.23 15.51 -14.78
C LEU A 75 12.77 15.87 -15.07
N LEU A 76 12.51 16.72 -16.06
CA LEU A 76 11.14 17.05 -16.47
C LEU A 76 10.37 15.81 -16.96
N GLY A 77 11.01 14.95 -17.74
CA GLY A 77 10.43 13.70 -18.21
C GLY A 77 10.07 12.74 -17.06
N GLU A 78 10.95 12.61 -16.08
CA GLU A 78 10.73 11.76 -14.89
C GLU A 78 9.63 12.31 -13.99
N LEU A 79 9.60 13.63 -13.75
CA LEU A 79 8.54 14.28 -12.96
C LEU A 79 7.18 14.11 -13.63
N LEU A 80 7.10 14.32 -14.95
CA LEU A 80 5.85 14.10 -15.70
C LEU A 80 5.42 12.63 -15.64
N SER A 81 6.37 11.70 -15.84
CA SER A 81 6.09 10.25 -15.77
C SER A 81 5.59 9.84 -14.38
N ALA A 82 6.18 10.38 -13.32
CA ALA A 82 5.77 10.13 -11.94
C ALA A 82 4.35 10.64 -11.66
N VAL A 83 4.01 11.84 -12.14
CA VAL A 83 2.65 12.40 -11.99
C VAL A 83 1.64 11.58 -12.77
N VAL A 84 1.91 11.29 -14.04
CA VAL A 84 1.00 10.49 -14.88
C VAL A 84 0.81 9.09 -14.30
N GLY A 85 1.89 8.45 -13.85
CA GLY A 85 1.85 7.14 -13.21
C GLY A 85 1.03 7.14 -11.92
N ALA A 86 1.25 8.11 -11.04
CA ALA A 86 0.52 8.23 -9.78
C ALA A 86 -0.98 8.51 -10.02
N VAL A 87 -1.31 9.47 -10.90
CA VAL A 87 -2.69 9.80 -11.26
C VAL A 87 -3.38 8.59 -11.87
N GLY A 88 -2.74 7.94 -12.84
CA GLY A 88 -3.29 6.76 -13.52
C GLY A 88 -3.54 5.60 -12.56
N ALA A 89 -2.56 5.25 -11.72
CA ALA A 89 -2.68 4.15 -10.77
C ALA A 89 -3.77 4.40 -9.72
N VAL A 90 -3.82 5.60 -9.13
CA VAL A 90 -4.84 5.94 -8.12
C VAL A 90 -6.23 6.00 -8.76
N THR A 91 -6.36 6.57 -9.96
CA THR A 91 -7.65 6.62 -10.66
C THR A 91 -8.15 5.22 -11.01
N LEU A 92 -7.30 4.36 -11.59
CA LEU A 92 -7.65 2.97 -11.90
C LEU A 92 -8.04 2.20 -10.64
N LEU A 93 -7.34 2.42 -9.52
CA LEU A 93 -7.68 1.81 -8.23
C LEU A 93 -9.08 2.21 -7.78
N PHE A 94 -9.40 3.50 -7.75
CA PHE A 94 -10.71 3.98 -7.31
C PHE A 94 -11.83 3.53 -8.25
N VAL A 95 -11.60 3.58 -9.56
CA VAL A 95 -12.56 3.07 -10.56
C VAL A 95 -12.81 1.57 -10.37
N ALA A 96 -11.76 0.77 -10.15
CA ALA A 96 -11.91 -0.67 -9.93
C ALA A 96 -12.67 -0.98 -8.63
N LEU A 97 -12.35 -0.26 -7.56
CA LEU A 97 -13.01 -0.42 -6.26
C LEU A 97 -14.48 -0.02 -6.33
N GLU A 98 -14.79 1.13 -6.91
CA GLU A 98 -16.16 1.62 -7.03
C GLU A 98 -17.02 0.68 -7.88
N ARG A 99 -16.51 0.20 -9.02
CA ARG A 99 -17.22 -0.81 -9.84
C ARG A 99 -17.47 -2.12 -9.10
N GLN A 100 -16.57 -2.54 -8.21
CA GLN A 100 -16.79 -3.72 -7.38
C GLN A 100 -17.86 -3.46 -6.31
N LEU A 101 -17.83 -2.29 -5.67
CA LEU A 101 -18.84 -1.83 -4.71
C LEU A 101 -20.22 -1.76 -5.34
N GLU A 102 -20.36 -1.12 -6.51
CA GLU A 102 -21.64 -1.02 -7.23
C GLU A 102 -22.19 -2.40 -7.59
N ARG A 103 -21.34 -3.34 -8.01
CA ARG A 103 -21.76 -4.72 -8.30
C ARG A 103 -22.28 -5.44 -7.06
N GLN A 104 -21.65 -5.25 -5.90
CA GLN A 104 -22.12 -5.82 -4.64
C GLN A 104 -23.44 -5.18 -4.19
N VAL A 105 -23.51 -3.85 -4.19
CA VAL A 105 -24.71 -3.10 -3.81
C VAL A 105 -25.87 -3.44 -4.73
N ASN A 106 -25.66 -3.52 -6.04
CA ASN A 106 -26.71 -3.88 -6.99
C ASN A 106 -27.17 -5.33 -6.77
N LYS A 107 -26.27 -6.30 -6.53
CA LYS A 107 -26.67 -7.68 -6.21
C LYS A 107 -27.54 -7.74 -4.95
N ASP A 108 -27.09 -7.13 -3.85
CA ASP A 108 -27.85 -7.07 -2.60
C ASP A 108 -29.19 -6.35 -2.79
N PHE A 109 -29.23 -5.33 -3.63
CA PHE A 109 -30.44 -4.57 -3.97
C PHE A 109 -31.43 -5.39 -4.80
N PHE A 110 -30.98 -6.12 -5.83
CA PHE A 110 -31.84 -6.98 -6.64
C PHE A 110 -32.40 -8.16 -5.84
N ASP A 111 -31.58 -8.77 -4.96
CA ASP A 111 -32.03 -9.84 -4.06
C ASP A 111 -33.07 -9.34 -3.05
N LYS A 112 -32.95 -8.08 -2.59
CA LYS A 112 -33.92 -7.43 -1.69
C LYS A 112 -35.18 -6.92 -2.40
N MET A 113 -35.09 -6.47 -3.66
CA MET A 113 -36.27 -6.06 -4.45
C MET A 113 -37.19 -7.22 -4.81
N ASN A 114 -36.67 -8.44 -4.92
CA ASN A 114 -37.49 -9.63 -5.16
C ASN A 114 -38.28 -10.09 -3.93
N ARG A 115 -38.17 -9.39 -2.80
CA ARG A 115 -38.97 -9.61 -1.58
C ARG A 115 -39.87 -8.38 -1.35
N GLU A 116 -41.10 -8.60 -0.89
CA GLU A 116 -41.96 -7.49 -0.46
C GLU A 116 -41.29 -6.77 0.72
N TRP A 117 -41.11 -5.46 0.59
CA TRP A 117 -40.44 -4.64 1.59
C TRP A 117 -41.29 -4.49 2.86
N ASP A 118 -40.74 -4.86 4.01
CA ASP A 118 -41.36 -4.61 5.31
C ASP A 118 -40.66 -3.45 6.04
N PRO A 119 -41.38 -2.58 6.78
CA PRO A 119 -40.78 -1.61 7.68
C PRO A 119 -39.76 -2.18 8.68
N GLU A 120 -39.82 -3.48 9.00
CA GLU A 120 -38.80 -4.17 9.82
C GLU A 120 -37.48 -4.47 9.08
N ASP A 121 -37.46 -4.36 7.74
CA ASP A 121 -36.23 -4.45 6.93
C ASP A 121 -35.39 -3.17 6.95
N LEU A 122 -35.81 -2.15 7.73
CA LEU A 122 -35.01 -0.95 7.93
C LEU A 122 -33.67 -1.36 8.57
N PRO A 123 -32.52 -0.96 8.02
CA PRO A 123 -31.25 -1.30 8.65
C PRO A 123 -31.23 -0.74 10.07
N ASP A 124 -30.98 -1.61 11.05
CA ASP A 124 -30.70 -1.17 12.41
C ASP A 124 -29.56 -0.15 12.39
N ILE A 125 -29.70 0.89 13.22
CA ILE A 125 -28.64 1.89 13.42
C ILE A 125 -27.37 1.10 13.80
N PRO A 126 -26.23 1.29 13.11
CA PRO A 126 -25.03 0.48 13.38
C PRO A 126 -24.64 0.61 14.85
N GLN A 127 -24.89 -0.41 15.66
CA GLN A 127 -24.38 -0.47 17.01
C GLN A 127 -22.93 -0.99 16.96
N ASP A 128 -22.04 -0.33 17.71
CA ASP A 128 -20.68 -0.75 18.11
C ASP A 128 -19.84 -1.59 17.13
N GLN A 129 -19.80 -1.22 15.85
CA GLN A 129 -18.85 -1.82 14.90
C GLN A 129 -17.43 -1.33 15.21
N ALA A 130 -16.45 -2.24 15.17
CA ALA A 130 -15.06 -1.84 15.36
C ALA A 130 -14.58 -1.02 14.15
N GLU A 131 -14.50 0.29 14.33
CA GLU A 131 -13.98 1.22 13.31
C GLU A 131 -12.47 1.06 13.11
N PHE A 132 -12.01 1.32 11.90
CA PHE A 132 -10.58 1.48 11.66
C PHE A 132 -10.07 2.80 12.27
N SER A 133 -8.87 2.76 12.85
CA SER A 133 -8.16 3.98 13.22
C SER A 133 -7.85 4.80 11.97
N LYS A 134 -8.48 5.97 11.83
CA LYS A 134 -8.24 6.91 10.73
C LYS A 134 -6.76 7.28 10.64
N THR A 135 -6.12 7.55 11.79
CA THR A 135 -4.69 7.83 11.88
C THR A 135 -3.86 6.62 11.44
N GLY A 136 -4.22 5.41 11.86
CA GLY A 136 -3.53 4.19 11.44
C GLY A 136 -3.56 3.94 9.93
N ILE A 137 -4.71 4.20 9.28
CA ILE A 137 -4.85 4.11 7.81
C ILE A 137 -3.96 5.13 7.12
N ILE A 138 -4.00 6.39 7.56
CA ILE A 138 -3.19 7.48 6.97
C ILE A 138 -1.70 7.16 7.11
N VAL A 139 -1.25 6.83 8.32
CA VAL A 139 0.14 6.45 8.60
C VAL A 139 0.54 5.27 7.70
N GLY A 140 -0.29 4.24 7.60
CA GLY A 140 -0.02 3.09 6.73
C GLY A 140 0.10 3.45 5.25
N LEU A 141 -0.74 4.35 4.73
CA LEU A 141 -0.64 4.86 3.36
C LEU A 141 0.67 5.64 3.15
N VAL A 142 0.98 6.57 4.05
CA VAL A 142 2.22 7.37 3.97
C VAL A 142 3.44 6.47 3.94
N PHE A 143 3.55 5.52 4.88
CA PHE A 143 4.66 4.58 4.90
C PHE A 143 4.71 3.71 3.64
N SER A 144 3.58 3.26 3.11
CA SER A 144 3.55 2.45 1.89
C SER A 144 4.10 3.24 0.70
N PHE A 145 3.69 4.50 0.51
CA PHE A 145 4.22 5.35 -0.55
C PHE A 145 5.69 5.69 -0.35
N ILE A 146 6.13 5.94 0.89
CA ILE A 146 7.55 6.12 1.19
C ILE A 146 8.34 4.86 0.82
N PHE A 147 7.86 3.67 1.16
CA PHE A 147 8.54 2.43 0.76
C PHE A 147 8.59 2.27 -0.75
N VAL A 148 7.51 2.56 -1.49
CA VAL A 148 7.53 2.56 -2.96
C VAL A 148 8.61 3.51 -3.48
N MET A 149 8.69 4.72 -2.94
CA MET A 149 9.73 5.68 -3.30
C MET A 149 11.13 5.14 -3.01
N LEU A 150 11.39 4.63 -1.80
CA LEU A 150 12.70 4.15 -1.38
C LEU A 150 13.18 2.97 -2.25
N ILE A 151 12.33 1.97 -2.50
CA ILE A 151 12.75 0.79 -3.25
C ILE A 151 12.97 1.08 -4.74
N ASN A 152 12.24 2.02 -5.33
CA ASN A 152 12.36 2.31 -6.77
C ASN A 152 13.45 3.34 -7.07
N TYR A 153 13.57 4.39 -6.25
CA TYR A 153 14.46 5.51 -6.53
C TYR A 153 15.77 5.49 -5.72
N PHE A 154 15.82 4.72 -4.64
CA PHE A 154 16.99 4.68 -3.76
C PHE A 154 17.49 3.26 -3.45
N PRO A 155 17.72 2.40 -4.46
CA PRO A 155 18.29 1.07 -4.24
C PRO A 155 19.68 1.14 -3.58
N HIS A 156 20.41 2.22 -3.86
CA HIS A 156 21.77 2.49 -3.35
C HIS A 156 21.82 3.04 -1.92
N LEU A 157 20.68 3.28 -1.25
CA LEU A 157 20.68 3.60 0.20
C LEU A 157 21.37 2.53 1.05
N SER A 158 21.42 1.31 0.52
CA SER A 158 22.03 0.17 1.18
C SER A 158 23.54 0.06 0.95
N ASP A 159 24.13 0.88 0.08
CA ASP A 159 25.54 0.76 -0.34
C ASP A 159 26.50 0.95 0.84
N ILE A 160 27.58 0.19 0.83
CA ILE A 160 28.65 0.30 1.82
C ILE A 160 29.70 1.27 1.29
N THR A 161 29.91 2.40 1.97
CA THR A 161 31.02 3.32 1.69
C THR A 161 32.21 3.03 2.61
N ILE A 162 33.36 2.73 2.01
CA ILE A 162 34.64 2.54 2.72
C ILE A 162 35.65 3.60 2.30
N ASN A 163 36.54 3.99 3.22
CA ASN A 163 37.64 4.90 2.93
C ASN A 163 38.93 4.09 2.80
N ILE A 164 39.52 4.09 1.60
CA ILE A 164 40.78 3.44 1.29
C ILE A 164 41.80 4.55 1.01
N ASN A 165 42.78 4.73 1.91
CA ASN A 165 43.87 5.70 1.75
C ASN A 165 43.41 7.14 1.43
N GLY A 166 42.30 7.58 2.03
CA GLY A 166 41.72 8.92 1.81
C GLY A 166 40.70 9.00 0.67
N VAL A 167 40.53 7.93 -0.12
CA VAL A 167 39.55 7.83 -1.20
C VAL A 167 38.32 7.06 -0.72
N LYS A 168 37.14 7.68 -0.78
CA LYS A 168 35.87 7.00 -0.51
C LYS A 168 35.49 6.14 -1.72
N VAL A 169 35.38 4.83 -1.50
CA VAL A 169 34.90 3.85 -2.48
C VAL A 169 33.56 3.32 -1.98
N SER A 170 32.51 3.42 -2.80
CA SER A 170 31.19 2.87 -2.49
C SER A 170 30.98 1.57 -3.25
N ALA A 171 30.53 0.53 -2.56
CA ALA A 171 30.18 -0.76 -3.16
C ALA A 171 28.70 -1.08 -2.86
N PRO A 172 27.93 -1.51 -3.87
CA PRO A 172 26.53 -1.82 -3.68
C PRO A 172 26.36 -3.06 -2.80
N LEU A 173 25.59 -2.93 -1.70
CA LEU A 173 25.33 -4.03 -0.77
C LEU A 173 24.48 -5.11 -1.42
N PHE A 174 23.45 -4.70 -2.17
CA PHE A 174 22.66 -5.63 -2.95
C PHE A 174 23.29 -5.87 -4.31
N ASN A 175 23.22 -7.12 -4.77
CA ASN A 175 23.42 -7.42 -6.17
C ASN A 175 22.27 -6.80 -6.96
N MET A 176 22.58 -5.79 -7.78
CA MET A 176 21.58 -5.00 -8.48
C MET A 176 20.79 -5.82 -9.51
N ASP A 177 21.40 -6.81 -10.16
CA ASP A 177 20.69 -7.68 -11.11
C ASP A 177 19.63 -8.53 -10.39
N VAL A 178 19.99 -9.07 -9.23
CA VAL A 178 19.06 -9.82 -8.37
C VAL A 178 17.98 -8.87 -7.83
N TYR A 179 18.36 -7.69 -7.35
CA TYR A 179 17.43 -6.69 -6.82
C TYR A 179 16.38 -6.29 -7.87
N LEU A 180 16.82 -5.93 -9.08
CA LEU A 180 15.93 -5.55 -10.18
C LEU A 180 15.01 -6.69 -10.62
N THR A 181 15.46 -7.95 -10.51
CA THR A 181 14.62 -9.12 -10.75
C THR A 181 13.47 -9.23 -9.73
N TYR A 182 13.71 -8.87 -8.47
CA TYR A 182 12.70 -8.90 -7.41
C TYR A 182 11.88 -7.61 -7.29
N LEU A 183 12.33 -6.50 -7.88
CA LEU A 183 11.69 -5.19 -7.78
C LEU A 183 10.20 -5.19 -8.22
N PRO A 184 9.77 -5.90 -9.29
CA PRO A 184 8.35 -5.98 -9.64
C PRO A 184 7.50 -6.66 -8.55
N TYR A 185 8.04 -7.69 -7.89
CA TYR A 185 7.34 -8.41 -6.82
C TYR A 185 7.22 -7.55 -5.56
N LEU A 186 8.27 -6.79 -5.22
CA LEU A 186 8.22 -5.82 -4.12
C LEU A 186 7.18 -4.73 -4.37
N ASN A 187 7.13 -4.20 -5.59
CA ASN A 187 6.10 -3.23 -5.99
C ASN A 187 4.70 -3.83 -5.95
N LEU A 188 4.52 -5.10 -6.35
CA LEU A 188 3.23 -5.80 -6.24
C LEU A 188 2.77 -5.90 -4.78
N VAL A 189 3.67 -6.26 -3.87
CA VAL A 189 3.36 -6.33 -2.44
C VAL A 189 2.91 -4.97 -1.91
N LEU A 190 3.63 -3.90 -2.24
CA LEU A 190 3.28 -2.55 -1.80
C LEU A 190 1.96 -2.08 -2.43
N ALA A 191 1.70 -2.40 -3.70
CA ALA A 191 0.43 -2.10 -4.35
C ALA A 191 -0.73 -2.79 -3.61
N VAL A 192 -0.60 -4.07 -3.28
CA VAL A 192 -1.62 -4.81 -2.51
C VAL A 192 -1.81 -4.19 -1.12
N GLN A 193 -0.75 -3.76 -0.44
CA GLN A 193 -0.87 -3.07 0.85
C GLN A 193 -1.60 -1.73 0.74
N ILE A 194 -1.32 -0.94 -0.30
CA ILE A 194 -2.06 0.31 -0.57
C ILE A 194 -3.54 0.00 -0.83
N ILE A 195 -3.86 -1.03 -1.63
CA ILE A 195 -5.24 -1.46 -1.87
C ILE A 195 -5.94 -1.82 -0.56
N VAL A 196 -5.29 -2.56 0.34
CA VAL A 196 -5.83 -2.88 1.66
C VAL A 196 -6.12 -1.61 2.45
N GLN A 197 -5.22 -0.62 2.47
CA GLN A 197 -5.45 0.62 3.21
C GLN A 197 -6.57 1.47 2.62
N VAL A 198 -6.66 1.57 1.29
CA VAL A 198 -7.76 2.26 0.61
C VAL A 198 -9.08 1.55 0.87
N TYR A 199 -9.10 0.22 0.86
CA TYR A 199 -10.27 -0.56 1.24
C TYR A 199 -10.72 -0.23 2.68
N LYS A 200 -9.78 -0.22 3.64
CA LYS A 200 -10.08 0.16 5.03
C LYS A 200 -10.61 1.60 5.14
N LEU A 201 -10.08 2.53 4.34
CA LEU A 201 -10.53 3.92 4.27
C LEU A 201 -11.96 4.05 3.73
N ILE A 202 -12.33 3.22 2.77
CA ILE A 202 -13.64 3.25 2.13
C ILE A 202 -14.70 2.64 3.04
N TYR A 203 -14.49 1.41 3.50
CA TYR A 203 -15.50 0.63 4.25
C TYR A 203 -15.59 1.03 5.72
N GLY A 204 -14.51 1.48 6.36
CA GLY A 204 -14.56 2.07 7.71
C GLY A 204 -14.74 1.09 8.88
N TYR A 205 -15.22 -0.13 8.67
CA TYR A 205 -15.42 -1.16 9.70
C TYR A 205 -14.77 -2.51 9.35
N TRP A 206 -14.39 -3.26 10.39
CA TRP A 206 -13.89 -4.62 10.22
C TRP A 206 -15.01 -5.61 9.87
N SER A 207 -14.94 -6.18 8.67
CA SER A 207 -15.74 -7.32 8.23
C SER A 207 -14.89 -8.58 8.07
N TRP A 208 -15.51 -9.75 8.05
CA TRP A 208 -14.79 -11.01 7.77
C TRP A 208 -14.14 -11.02 6.39
N ALA A 209 -14.79 -10.42 5.38
CA ALA A 209 -14.19 -10.26 4.05
C ALA A 209 -12.93 -9.39 4.10
N ALA A 210 -12.96 -8.30 4.87
CA ALA A 210 -11.81 -7.43 5.08
C ALA A 210 -10.65 -8.17 5.78
N ALA A 211 -10.96 -9.01 6.77
CA ALA A 211 -9.97 -9.82 7.48
C ALA A 211 -9.32 -10.87 6.57
N ILE A 212 -10.11 -11.58 5.75
CA ILE A 212 -9.59 -12.55 4.77
C ILE A 212 -8.72 -11.86 3.72
N PHE A 213 -9.14 -10.70 3.22
CA PHE A 213 -8.35 -9.92 2.26
C PHE A 213 -7.02 -9.45 2.87
N ASN A 214 -7.03 -8.96 4.11
CA ASN A 214 -5.80 -8.58 4.83
C ASN A 214 -4.89 -9.79 5.07
N LEU A 215 -5.44 -10.96 5.41
CA LEU A 215 -4.66 -12.20 5.54
C LEU A 215 -3.99 -12.59 4.20
N ALA A 216 -4.72 -12.56 3.09
CA ALA A 216 -4.17 -12.88 1.78
C ALA A 216 -3.03 -11.92 1.39
N ALA A 217 -3.20 -10.62 1.65
CA ALA A 217 -2.16 -9.62 1.47
C ALA A 217 -0.92 -9.90 2.34
N ASN A 218 -1.12 -10.29 3.60
CA ASN A 218 -0.05 -10.63 4.53
C ASN A 218 0.71 -11.91 4.11
N ILE A 219 0.01 -12.92 3.57
CA ILE A 219 0.66 -14.11 3.00
C ILE A 219 1.53 -13.72 1.80
N LEU A 220 1.02 -12.88 0.90
CA LEU A 220 1.78 -12.40 -0.26
C LEU A 220 3.07 -11.68 0.17
N VAL A 221 3.00 -10.81 1.18
CA VAL A 221 4.18 -10.14 1.78
C VAL A 221 5.21 -11.19 2.22
N VAL A 222 4.77 -12.17 3.03
CA VAL A 222 5.67 -13.20 3.56
C VAL A 222 6.32 -13.99 2.43
N VAL A 223 5.55 -14.43 1.44
CA VAL A 223 6.05 -15.21 0.30
C VAL A 223 7.14 -14.44 -0.46
N VAL A 224 6.87 -13.18 -0.85
CA VAL A 224 7.81 -12.38 -1.63
C VAL A 224 9.07 -12.06 -0.84
N ILE A 225 8.94 -11.72 0.44
CA ILE A 225 10.10 -11.47 1.31
C ILE A 225 10.93 -12.75 1.48
N PHE A 226 10.30 -13.90 1.68
CA PHE A 226 11.00 -15.18 1.82
C PHE A 226 11.74 -15.55 0.54
N MET A 227 11.13 -15.33 -0.63
CA MET A 227 11.78 -15.53 -1.93
C MET A 227 13.00 -14.61 -2.10
N LEU A 228 12.86 -13.32 -1.79
CA LEU A 228 13.95 -12.34 -1.88
C LEU A 228 15.11 -12.75 -0.95
N MET A 229 14.81 -13.07 0.30
CA MET A 229 15.81 -13.36 1.31
C MET A 229 16.48 -14.72 1.17
N GLY A 230 15.73 -15.69 0.63
CA GLY A 230 16.23 -17.01 0.26
C GLY A 230 17.23 -16.97 -0.89
N SER A 231 17.29 -15.87 -1.66
CA SER A 231 18.33 -15.68 -2.66
C SER A 231 19.71 -15.58 -2.01
N THR A 232 20.59 -16.51 -2.38
CA THR A 232 22.00 -16.55 -1.94
C THR A 232 22.79 -15.37 -2.47
N ASN A 233 22.42 -14.87 -3.65
CA ASN A 233 23.15 -13.85 -4.39
C ASN A 233 22.63 -12.44 -4.17
N LEU A 234 21.59 -12.26 -3.34
CA LEU A 234 21.02 -10.93 -3.07
C LEU A 234 22.07 -9.98 -2.49
N ILE A 235 22.94 -10.48 -1.62
CA ILE A 235 23.97 -9.65 -0.98
C ILE A 235 25.27 -9.83 -1.74
N ASN A 236 25.86 -8.72 -2.15
CA ASN A 236 27.11 -8.69 -2.88
C ASN A 236 28.28 -9.09 -1.96
N GLN A 237 28.80 -10.30 -2.17
CA GLN A 237 29.90 -10.85 -1.36
C GLN A 237 31.21 -10.08 -1.58
N ASP A 238 31.42 -9.51 -2.76
CA ASP A 238 32.61 -8.72 -3.07
C ASP A 238 32.60 -7.39 -2.30
N ALA A 239 31.42 -6.78 -2.14
CA ALA A 239 31.24 -5.59 -1.31
C ALA A 239 31.59 -5.86 0.16
N ILE A 240 31.20 -7.04 0.68
CA ILE A 240 31.59 -7.48 2.02
C ILE A 240 33.11 -7.71 2.07
N ALA A 241 33.70 -8.40 1.09
CA ALA A 241 35.13 -8.67 1.06
C ALA A 241 35.96 -7.39 1.05
N LEU A 242 35.56 -6.39 0.26
CA LEU A 242 36.18 -5.06 0.22
C LEU A 242 36.07 -4.34 1.57
N ALA A 243 34.92 -4.44 2.25
CA ALA A 243 34.73 -3.87 3.57
C ALA A 243 35.69 -4.50 4.61
N LEU A 244 35.97 -5.80 4.49
CA LEU A 244 36.80 -6.52 5.45
C LEU A 244 38.31 -6.27 5.29
N GLN A 245 38.78 -5.83 4.12
CA GLN A 245 40.21 -5.60 3.86
C GLN A 245 40.83 -4.51 4.74
N ASN A 246 40.04 -3.56 5.24
CA ASN A 246 40.51 -2.38 5.98
C ASN A 246 40.07 -2.35 7.44
N ILE A 247 39.53 -3.46 7.96
CA ILE A 247 38.95 -3.54 9.31
C ILE A 247 39.78 -4.51 10.18
N PRO A 248 40.04 -4.19 11.46
CA PRO A 248 40.69 -5.11 12.40
C PRO A 248 39.97 -6.47 12.46
N ALA A 249 40.72 -7.57 12.64
CA ALA A 249 40.19 -8.93 12.61
C ALA A 249 38.98 -9.16 13.54
N ASP A 250 38.97 -8.47 14.68
CA ASP A 250 37.90 -8.53 15.69
C ASP A 250 36.58 -7.96 15.16
N ALA A 251 36.66 -6.85 14.42
CA ALA A 251 35.51 -6.20 13.79
C ALA A 251 35.11 -6.91 12.47
N ALA A 252 36.05 -7.54 11.77
CA ALA A 252 35.77 -8.35 10.59
C ALA A 252 34.84 -9.55 10.90
N ARG A 253 35.00 -10.17 12.08
CA ARG A 253 34.12 -11.25 12.56
C ARG A 253 32.67 -10.78 12.79
N ILE A 254 32.47 -9.53 13.20
CA ILE A 254 31.14 -8.96 13.41
C ILE A 254 30.49 -8.66 12.06
N VAL A 255 31.22 -7.98 11.17
CA VAL A 255 30.74 -7.55 9.84
C VAL A 255 30.29 -8.73 8.98
N THR A 256 31.02 -9.85 9.00
CA THR A 256 30.66 -11.08 8.26
C THR A 256 29.37 -11.73 8.75
N GLN A 257 28.98 -11.51 10.01
CA GLN A 257 27.76 -12.09 10.59
C GLN A 257 26.52 -11.20 10.42
N ILE A 258 26.68 -9.89 10.17
CA ILE A 258 25.57 -8.94 10.00
C ILE A 258 24.58 -9.39 8.91
N PRO A 259 25.01 -9.77 7.69
CA PRO A 259 24.09 -10.25 6.65
C PRO A 259 23.23 -11.43 7.10
N GLY A 260 23.83 -12.42 7.76
CA GLY A 260 23.14 -13.59 8.29
C GLY A 260 22.18 -13.24 9.44
N GLY A 261 22.63 -12.39 10.37
CA GLY A 261 21.83 -11.92 11.49
C GLY A 261 20.61 -11.11 11.04
N VAL A 262 20.79 -10.18 10.10
CA VAL A 262 19.69 -9.41 9.48
C VAL A 262 18.73 -10.34 8.76
N LYS A 263 19.24 -11.34 8.02
CA LYS A 263 18.40 -12.34 7.37
C LYS A 263 17.55 -13.13 8.37
N ILE A 264 18.14 -13.61 9.45
CA ILE A 264 17.43 -14.37 10.50
C ILE A 264 16.40 -13.47 11.20
N ALA A 265 16.78 -12.24 11.55
CA ALA A 265 15.89 -11.29 12.21
C ALA A 265 14.65 -10.99 11.36
N LEU A 266 14.82 -10.67 10.08
CA LEU A 266 13.72 -10.41 9.18
C LEU A 266 12.85 -11.67 8.92
N TRP A 267 13.44 -12.87 8.87
CA TRP A 267 12.71 -14.15 8.78
C TRP A 267 11.80 -14.42 9.99
N ILE A 268 12.10 -13.87 11.15
CA ILE A 268 11.28 -14.04 12.37
C ILE A 268 10.31 -12.87 12.51
N ILE A 269 10.81 -11.64 12.36
CA ILE A 269 10.05 -10.42 12.62
C ILE A 269 8.92 -10.25 11.62
N ILE A 270 9.15 -10.47 10.33
CA ILE A 270 8.12 -10.24 9.31
C ILE A 270 6.94 -11.20 9.49
N PRO A 271 7.12 -12.53 9.62
CA PRO A 271 6.02 -13.43 9.96
C PRO A 271 5.35 -13.10 11.29
N ALA A 272 6.11 -12.73 12.32
CA ALA A 272 5.51 -12.38 13.61
C ALA A 272 4.58 -11.16 13.50
N ILE A 273 5.00 -10.12 12.77
CA ILE A 273 4.20 -8.91 12.52
C ILE A 273 2.96 -9.26 11.69
N THR A 274 3.09 -10.03 10.61
CA THR A 274 1.97 -10.36 9.73
C THR A 274 0.96 -11.30 10.40
N ILE A 275 1.42 -12.23 11.23
CA ILE A 275 0.55 -13.07 12.08
C ILE A 275 -0.20 -12.20 13.08
N PHE A 276 0.49 -11.28 13.76
CA PHE A 276 -0.15 -10.39 14.74
C PHE A 276 -1.20 -9.48 14.07
N ASP A 277 -0.88 -8.86 12.93
CA ASP A 277 -1.83 -8.02 12.19
C ASP A 277 -3.04 -8.82 11.71
N SER A 278 -2.82 -10.03 11.19
CA SER A 278 -3.91 -10.92 10.76
C SER A 278 -4.78 -11.36 11.94
N ALA A 279 -4.18 -11.75 13.07
CA ALA A 279 -4.92 -12.12 14.28
C ALA A 279 -5.77 -10.95 14.81
N LYS A 280 -5.21 -9.75 14.79
CA LYS A 280 -5.91 -8.51 15.13
C LYS A 280 -7.09 -8.26 14.20
N ALA A 281 -6.90 -8.44 12.89
CA ALA A 281 -7.96 -8.30 11.88
C ALA A 281 -9.14 -9.25 12.15
N PHE A 282 -8.87 -10.54 12.40
CA PHE A 282 -9.92 -11.51 12.72
C PHE A 282 -10.59 -11.24 14.07
N TYR A 283 -9.84 -10.80 15.08
CA TYR A 283 -10.40 -10.43 16.38
C TYR A 283 -11.43 -9.30 16.24
N TYR A 284 -11.09 -8.22 15.52
CA TYR A 284 -12.04 -7.12 15.31
C TYR A 284 -13.20 -7.51 14.40
N ALA A 285 -12.96 -8.30 13.35
CA ALA A 285 -14.04 -8.82 12.50
C ALA A 285 -15.04 -9.68 13.29
N ASN A 286 -14.56 -10.49 14.24
CA ASN A 286 -15.43 -11.28 15.11
C ASN A 286 -16.17 -10.41 16.14
N LYS A 287 -15.52 -9.37 16.68
CA LYS A 287 -16.16 -8.41 17.59
C LYS A 287 -17.30 -7.68 16.89
N SER A 288 -17.10 -7.19 15.66
CA SER A 288 -18.15 -6.52 14.87
C SER A 288 -19.33 -7.45 14.53
N ARG A 289 -19.13 -8.77 14.53
CA ARG A 289 -20.22 -9.75 14.31
C ARG A 289 -21.07 -10.00 15.55
N LYS A 290 -20.51 -9.91 16.75
CA LYS A 290 -21.21 -10.16 18.02
C LYS A 290 -22.17 -9.04 18.45
N VAL A 291 -22.22 -7.96 17.68
CA VAL A 291 -23.12 -6.82 17.89
C VAL A 291 -24.43 -6.99 17.08
N PHE A 292 -24.53 -8.07 16.30
CA PHE A 292 -25.75 -8.59 15.68
C PHE A 292 -26.17 -9.90 16.36
#